data_AF-A0A5C4MLW8-F1
#
_entry.id   AF-A0A5C4MLW8-F1
#
_cell.length_a   1.000
_cell.length_b   1.000
_cell.length_c   1.000
_cell.angle_alpha   90.00
_cell.angle_beta   90.00
_cell.angle_gamma   90.00
#
_symmetry.space_group_name_H-M   'P 1'
#
loop_
_entity.id
_entity.type
_entity.pdbx_description
1 polymer ?
#
loop_
_entity_poly.entity_id
_entity_poly.type
_entity_poly.pdbx_seq_one_letter_code
_entity_poly.pdbx_strand_id
1 'polypeptide(L)'
;MRDLLKKCALLVAVAGLAVGCGSTNEDTEDALAGDFTRAAVDSGVAPEMTTGLAKSLYGDDGGAVCAALDDQPDDVALPWAWTRTHRMPSEHVKELVDYDRVVVEVYCPDEEGTFNALLDDLNYDPD
;
A
#
# COMPACT_ATOMS: atom_id res chain seq x y z
N MET A 1 -40.71 4.04 -41.01
CA MET A 1 -39.84 4.24 -39.83
C MET A 1 -40.39 3.45 -38.64
N ARG A 2 -40.63 2.16 -38.85
CA ARG A 2 -41.15 1.18 -37.89
C ARG A 2 -40.27 -0.05 -38.12
N ASP A 3 -39.52 -0.41 -37.09
CA ASP A 3 -38.71 -1.62 -36.86
C ASP A 3 -37.67 -1.17 -35.81
N LEU A 4 -38.04 -0.76 -34.60
CA LEU A 4 -38.62 -1.59 -33.53
C LEU A 4 -37.94 -2.97 -33.42
N LEU A 5 -37.26 -3.15 -32.28
CA LEU A 5 -37.17 -4.44 -31.59
C LEU A 5 -36.40 -5.56 -32.31
N LYS A 6 -35.06 -5.51 -32.25
CA LYS A 6 -34.14 -6.68 -32.35
C LYS A 6 -32.72 -6.14 -32.15
N LYS A 7 -32.23 -5.89 -30.94
CA LYS A 7 -31.66 -6.91 -30.06
C LYS A 7 -31.47 -6.29 -28.66
N CYS A 8 -32.54 -6.22 -27.87
CA CYS A 8 -32.45 -6.07 -26.42
C CYS A 8 -32.95 -7.39 -25.81
N ALA A 9 -32.01 -8.26 -25.48
CA ALA A 9 -32.10 -9.45 -24.64
C ALA A 9 -30.73 -10.12 -24.77
N LEU A 10 -29.98 -10.49 -23.74
CA LEU A 10 -30.18 -10.60 -22.29
C LEU A 10 -28.78 -11.00 -21.76
N LEU A 11 -28.53 -10.84 -20.45
CA LEU A 11 -27.45 -11.44 -19.65
C LEU A 11 -26.12 -10.64 -19.69
N VAL A 12 -25.52 -10.16 -18.60
CA VAL A 12 -25.58 -10.53 -17.18
C VAL A 12 -25.41 -9.25 -16.37
N ALA A 13 -26.10 -9.18 -15.23
CA ALA A 13 -25.85 -8.18 -14.20
C ALA A 13 -24.40 -8.29 -13.71
N VAL A 14 -23.56 -7.35 -14.13
CA VAL A 14 -22.42 -6.91 -13.34
C VAL A 14 -22.63 -5.42 -13.23
N ALA A 15 -22.66 -4.90 -12.00
CA ALA A 15 -22.72 -3.48 -11.70
C ALA A 15 -21.50 -2.81 -12.34
N GLY A 16 -21.65 -2.42 -13.61
CA GLY A 16 -20.71 -1.63 -14.35
C GLY A 16 -20.76 -0.23 -13.77
N LEU A 17 -19.88 -0.01 -12.79
CA LEU A 17 -19.38 1.28 -12.39
C LEU A 17 -19.01 2.05 -13.67
N ALA A 18 -19.97 2.82 -14.17
CA ALA A 18 -19.69 3.99 -14.99
C ALA A 18 -19.10 5.05 -14.04
N VAL A 19 -17.89 4.77 -13.52
CA VAL A 19 -17.07 5.76 -12.82
C VAL A 19 -16.29 6.48 -13.90
N GLY A 20 -16.52 7.79 -13.94
CA GLY A 20 -16.13 8.66 -15.02
C GLY A 20 -14.62 8.71 -15.24
N CYS A 21 -14.25 8.80 -16.52
CA CYS A 21 -12.97 9.35 -16.93
C CYS A 21 -12.85 10.80 -16.40
N GLY A 22 -11.85 11.09 -15.56
CA GLY A 22 -11.26 12.43 -15.49
C GLY A 22 -11.06 13.10 -14.12
N SER A 23 -11.12 12.41 -12.99
CA SER A 23 -10.86 12.99 -11.64
C SER A 23 -10.04 12.07 -10.71
N THR A 24 -9.55 10.94 -11.19
CA THR A 24 -9.27 9.79 -10.32
C THR A 24 -7.97 9.86 -9.51
N ASN A 25 -6.91 10.54 -9.95
CA ASN A 25 -5.61 10.43 -9.27
C ASN A 25 -5.50 11.30 -8.01
N GLU A 26 -5.84 12.60 -8.06
CA GLU A 26 -5.77 13.46 -6.86
C GLU A 26 -6.73 12.98 -5.76
N ASP A 27 -7.94 12.56 -6.14
CA ASP A 27 -8.92 12.00 -5.20
C ASP A 27 -8.45 10.68 -4.58
N THR A 28 -7.68 9.87 -5.33
CA THR A 28 -7.08 8.61 -4.82
C THR A 28 -5.87 8.89 -3.92
N GLU A 29 -5.02 9.85 -4.30
CA GLU A 29 -3.87 10.30 -3.52
C GLU A 29 -4.30 10.83 -2.15
N ASP A 30 -5.33 11.69 -2.10
CA ASP A 30 -5.89 12.23 -0.86
C ASP A 30 -6.50 11.14 0.02
N ALA A 31 -7.19 10.16 -0.59
CA ALA A 31 -7.79 9.05 0.13
C ALA A 31 -6.72 8.15 0.76
N LEU A 32 -5.74 7.69 -0.02
CA LEU A 32 -4.67 6.81 0.44
C LEU A 32 -3.79 7.48 1.49
N ALA A 33 -3.41 8.75 1.28
CA ALA A 33 -2.63 9.49 2.28
C ALA A 33 -3.43 9.71 3.57
N GLY A 34 -4.75 9.91 3.46
CA GLY A 34 -5.65 9.98 4.61
C GLY A 34 -5.74 8.68 5.39
N ASP A 35 -5.85 7.56 4.69
CA ASP A 35 -5.92 6.22 5.28
C ASP A 35 -4.59 5.80 5.92
N PHE A 36 -3.47 6.04 5.23
CA PHE A 36 -2.13 5.83 5.78
C PHE A 36 -1.88 6.66 7.04
N THR A 37 -2.20 7.96 7.01
CA THR A 37 -2.03 8.83 8.17
C THR A 37 -2.81 8.29 9.37
N ARG A 38 -4.06 7.86 9.15
CA ARG A 38 -4.90 7.29 10.21
C ARG A 38 -4.29 6.00 10.76
N ALA A 39 -3.93 5.06 9.90
CA ALA A 39 -3.35 3.79 10.30
C ALA A 39 -2.02 3.97 11.05
N ALA A 40 -1.15 4.87 10.58
CA ALA A 40 0.16 5.10 11.18
C ALA A 40 0.08 5.81 12.55
N VAL A 41 -0.90 6.70 12.73
CA VAL A 41 -1.18 7.34 14.03
C VAL A 41 -1.84 6.36 15.00
N ASP A 42 -2.85 5.60 14.55
CA ASP A 42 -3.60 4.67 15.39
C ASP A 42 -2.75 3.49 15.88
N SER A 43 -1.81 3.02 15.05
CA SER A 43 -0.83 1.98 15.42
C SER A 43 0.33 2.51 16.25
N GLY A 44 0.52 3.84 16.31
CA GLY A 44 1.60 4.49 17.04
C GLY A 44 2.96 4.44 16.35
N VAL A 45 3.05 3.92 15.12
CA VAL A 45 4.32 3.80 14.37
C VAL A 45 4.79 5.15 13.84
N ALA A 46 3.87 6.09 13.57
CA ALA A 46 4.19 7.46 13.20
C ALA A 46 3.14 8.44 13.77
N PRO A 47 3.20 8.75 15.08
CA PRO A 47 2.16 9.55 15.76
C PRO A 47 2.08 11.00 15.29
N GLU A 48 3.15 11.51 14.67
CA GLU A 48 3.23 12.86 14.10
C GLU A 48 2.97 12.87 12.58
N MET A 49 2.52 11.75 12.01
CA MET A 49 2.22 11.67 10.58
C MET A 49 1.07 12.62 10.23
N THR A 50 1.21 13.30 9.09
CA THR A 50 0.17 14.17 8.56
C THR A 50 -0.14 13.77 7.13
N THR A 51 -1.37 14.01 6.68
CA THR A 51 -1.78 13.71 5.30
C THR A 51 -0.89 14.42 4.28
N GLY A 52 -0.51 15.67 4.52
CA GLY A 52 0.40 16.40 3.62
C GLY A 52 1.78 15.77 3.50
N LEU A 53 2.32 15.23 4.61
CA LEU A 53 3.59 14.49 4.60
C LEU A 53 3.42 13.14 3.88
N ALA A 54 2.35 12.40 4.19
CA ALA A 54 2.04 11.12 3.54
C ALA A 54 1.94 11.26 2.01
N LYS A 55 1.19 12.26 1.52
CA LYS A 55 1.12 12.59 0.08
C LYS A 55 2.49 12.87 -0.52
N SER A 56 3.29 13.70 0.16
CA SER A 56 4.64 14.04 -0.32
C SER A 56 5.59 12.86 -0.37
N LEU A 57 5.38 11.84 0.47
CA LEU A 57 6.24 10.65 0.52
C LEU A 57 5.80 9.57 -0.47
N TYR A 58 4.49 9.37 -0.61
CA TYR A 58 3.93 8.16 -1.22
C TYR A 58 3.02 8.40 -2.41
N GLY A 59 2.60 9.64 -2.67
CA GLY A 59 1.70 9.95 -3.78
C GLY A 59 0.48 9.02 -3.80
N ASP A 60 0.16 8.50 -4.98
CA ASP A 60 -0.93 7.56 -5.25
C ASP A 60 -0.47 6.10 -5.41
N ASP A 61 0.84 5.83 -5.32
CA ASP A 61 1.45 4.54 -5.67
C ASP A 61 2.26 3.87 -4.55
N GLY A 62 2.40 4.52 -3.39
CA GLY A 62 3.19 3.98 -2.27
C GLY A 62 4.70 4.16 -2.43
N GLY A 63 5.13 4.90 -3.46
CA GLY A 63 6.52 5.26 -3.70
C GLY A 63 7.46 4.06 -3.85
N ALA A 64 8.68 4.22 -3.36
CA ALA A 64 9.76 3.25 -3.57
C ALA A 64 9.53 1.89 -2.89
N VAL A 65 8.72 1.83 -1.82
CA VAL A 65 8.47 0.60 -1.07
C VAL A 65 7.66 -0.38 -1.93
N CYS A 66 6.55 0.08 -2.51
CA CYS A 66 5.70 -0.76 -3.34
C CYS A 66 6.40 -1.17 -4.65
N ALA A 67 7.13 -0.24 -5.29
CA ALA A 67 7.92 -0.56 -6.48
C ALA A 67 9.02 -1.60 -6.19
N ALA A 68 9.69 -1.51 -5.03
CA ALA A 68 10.70 -2.48 -4.66
C ALA A 68 10.11 -3.86 -4.37
N LEU A 69 8.93 -3.97 -3.75
CA LEU A 69 8.29 -5.28 -3.53
C LEU A 69 7.92 -5.99 -4.83
N ASP A 70 7.43 -5.25 -5.84
CA ASP A 70 7.07 -5.80 -7.15
C ASP A 70 8.31 -6.21 -7.97
N ASP A 71 9.30 -5.31 -8.10
CA ASP A 71 10.42 -5.52 -9.00
C ASP A 71 11.60 -6.27 -8.37
N GLN A 72 11.97 -5.91 -7.13
CA GLN A 72 13.20 -6.34 -6.45
C GLN A 72 13.01 -6.39 -4.93
N PRO A 73 12.23 -7.36 -4.42
CA PRO A 73 11.83 -7.41 -3.00
C PRO A 73 13.02 -7.47 -2.02
N ASP A 74 14.15 -8.01 -2.48
CA ASP A 74 15.41 -8.00 -1.73
C ASP A 74 15.89 -6.58 -1.37
N ASP A 75 15.58 -5.56 -2.17
CA ASP A 75 15.96 -4.17 -1.91
C ASP A 75 15.25 -3.59 -0.68
N VAL A 76 14.09 -4.14 -0.31
CA VAL A 76 13.37 -3.80 0.93
C VAL A 76 13.94 -4.58 2.12
N ALA A 77 14.27 -5.86 1.91
CA ALA A 77 14.81 -6.72 2.95
C ALA A 77 16.25 -6.36 3.37
N LEU A 78 17.07 -5.89 2.43
CA LEU A 78 18.48 -5.55 2.67
C LEU A 78 18.68 -4.45 3.73
N PRO A 79 17.95 -3.31 3.71
CA PRO A 79 17.95 -2.33 4.80
C PRO A 79 17.62 -2.95 6.17
N TRP A 80 16.60 -3.79 6.27
CA TRP A 80 16.23 -4.44 7.53
C TRP A 80 17.30 -5.43 8.02
N ALA A 81 17.87 -6.23 7.12
CA ALA A 81 18.98 -7.12 7.43
C ALA A 81 20.24 -6.35 7.83
N TRP A 82 20.51 -5.21 7.18
CA TRP A 82 21.63 -4.33 7.49
C TRP A 82 21.49 -3.72 8.88
N THR A 83 20.32 -3.23 9.25
CA THR A 83 20.07 -2.67 10.59
C THR A 83 20.27 -3.73 11.68
N ARG A 84 19.79 -4.96 11.46
CA ARG A 84 20.01 -6.10 12.38
C ARG A 84 21.50 -6.45 12.55
N THR A 85 22.27 -6.44 11.47
CA THR A 85 23.71 -6.79 11.51
C THR A 85 24.59 -5.69 12.11
N HIS A 86 24.15 -4.43 12.09
CA HIS A 86 24.91 -3.27 12.60
C HIS A 86 24.62 -2.91 14.07
N ARG A 87 24.04 -3.85 14.83
CA ARG A 87 23.69 -3.68 16.26
C ARG A 87 22.76 -2.49 16.51
N MET A 88 21.89 -2.16 15.56
CA MET A 88 20.74 -1.32 15.89
C MET A 88 19.93 -2.02 16.98
N PRO A 89 19.45 -1.28 17.99
CA PRO A 89 18.48 -1.81 18.92
C PRO A 89 17.29 -2.42 18.19
N SER A 90 16.83 -3.60 18.65
CA SER A 90 15.78 -4.37 17.98
C SER A 90 14.47 -3.61 17.87
N GLU A 91 14.20 -2.69 18.81
CA GLU A 91 13.05 -1.81 18.79
C GLU A 91 13.00 -0.92 17.54
N HIS A 92 14.14 -0.42 17.07
CA HIS A 92 14.17 0.44 15.87
C HIS A 92 13.99 -0.35 14.58
N VAL A 93 14.46 -1.60 14.57
CA VAL A 93 14.17 -2.51 13.45
C VAL A 93 12.67 -2.83 13.43
N LYS A 94 12.08 -3.05 14.61
CA LYS A 94 10.65 -3.30 14.76
C LYS A 94 9.81 -2.11 14.28
N GLU A 95 10.14 -0.90 14.74
CA GLU A 95 9.48 0.34 14.33
C GLU A 95 9.52 0.52 12.81
N LEU A 96 10.67 0.24 12.18
CA LEU A 96 10.81 0.34 10.72
C LEU A 96 9.94 -0.68 9.98
N VAL A 97 9.96 -1.94 10.40
CA VAL A 97 9.15 -3.00 9.78
C VAL A 97 7.65 -2.76 10.00
N ASP A 98 7.24 -2.33 11.19
CA ASP A 98 5.84 -2.00 11.48
C ASP A 98 5.38 -0.79 10.65
N TYR A 99 6.25 0.20 10.45
CA TYR A 99 5.97 1.34 9.58
C TYR A 99 5.81 0.92 8.11
N ASP A 100 6.74 0.13 7.58
CA ASP A 100 6.68 -0.37 6.20
C ASP A 100 5.46 -1.28 5.98
N ARG A 101 5.06 -2.06 7.00
CA ARG A 101 3.81 -2.85 6.95
C ARG A 101 2.59 -1.95 6.72
N VAL A 102 2.48 -0.84 7.45
CA VAL A 102 1.36 0.10 7.28
C VAL A 102 1.37 0.75 5.90
N VAL A 103 2.56 1.02 5.33
CA VAL A 103 2.67 1.49 3.94
C VAL A 103 2.12 0.44 2.97
N VAL A 104 2.52 -0.82 3.12
CA VAL A 104 2.10 -1.92 2.23
C VAL A 104 0.60 -2.18 2.32
N GLU A 105 0.04 -2.27 3.53
CA GLU A 105 -1.40 -2.51 3.75
C GLU A 105 -2.29 -1.43 3.10
N VAL A 106 -1.79 -0.19 3.00
CA VAL A 106 -2.55 0.93 2.43
C VAL A 106 -2.30 1.10 0.94
N TYR A 107 -1.03 1.08 0.51
CA TYR A 107 -0.66 1.49 -0.85
C TYR A 107 -0.48 0.33 -1.84
N CYS A 108 -0.07 -0.85 -1.37
CA CYS A 108 0.15 -2.01 -2.23
C CYS A 108 -0.33 -3.31 -1.56
N PRO A 109 -1.65 -3.44 -1.27
CA PRO A 109 -2.19 -4.59 -0.58
C PRO A 109 -1.99 -5.91 -1.34
N ASP A 110 -1.83 -5.85 -2.66
CA ASP A 110 -1.51 -7.02 -3.48
C ASP A 110 -0.10 -7.57 -3.18
N GLU A 111 0.80 -6.75 -2.62
CA GLU A 111 2.17 -7.12 -2.24
C GLU A 111 2.31 -7.55 -0.77
N GLU A 112 1.24 -7.59 0.01
CA GLU A 112 1.28 -8.06 1.40
C GLU A 112 1.85 -9.48 1.51
N GLY A 113 1.56 -10.34 0.53
CA GLY A 113 2.10 -11.70 0.47
C GLY A 113 3.62 -11.70 0.34
N THR A 114 4.15 -10.90 -0.58
CA THR A 114 5.60 -10.72 -0.82
C THR A 114 6.28 -10.16 0.42
N PHE A 115 5.70 -9.12 1.02
CA PHE A 115 6.20 -8.50 2.24
C PHE A 115 6.28 -9.49 3.41
N ASN A 116 5.22 -10.25 3.67
CA ASN A 116 5.22 -11.23 4.76
C ASN A 116 6.24 -12.36 4.51
N ALA A 117 6.41 -12.82 3.27
CA ALA A 117 7.42 -13.82 2.93
C ALA A 117 8.86 -13.31 3.21
N LEU A 118 9.14 -12.03 2.94
CA LEU A 118 10.44 -11.43 3.27
C LEU A 118 10.69 -11.40 4.79
N LEU A 119 9.67 -11.08 5.59
CA LEU A 119 9.80 -11.09 7.05
C LEU A 119 10.07 -12.49 7.59
N ASP A 120 9.41 -13.51 7.04
CA ASP A 120 9.64 -14.91 7.37
C ASP A 120 11.09 -15.32 7.03
N ASP A 121 11.58 -14.96 5.84
CA ASP A 121 12.95 -15.27 5.40
C ASP A 121 14.02 -14.59 6.29
N LEU A 122 13.72 -13.39 6.77
CA LEU A 122 14.57 -12.67 7.73
C LEU A 122 14.46 -13.22 9.16
N ASN A 123 13.59 -14.21 9.39
CA ASN A 123 13.27 -14.75 10.71
C ASN A 123 12.95 -13.60 11.69
N TYR A 124 12.09 -12.69 11.23
CA TYR A 124 11.55 -11.58 12.00
C TYR A 124 10.20 -12.03 12.57
N ASP A 125 10.14 -12.17 13.90
CA ASP A 125 8.91 -12.47 14.62
C ASP A 125 8.40 -11.15 15.23
N PRO A 126 7.18 -10.68 14.89
CA PRO A 126 6.64 -9.44 15.46
C PRO A 126 6.30 -9.52 16.96
N ASP A 127 6.39 -10.72 17.57
CA ASP A 127 5.97 -11.05 18.95
C ASP A 127 7.11 -11.24 19.97
#